data_AF-A0A7W3U188-F1
#
_entry.id   AF-A0A7W3U188-F1
#
_cell.length_a   1.000
_cell.length_b   1.000
_cell.length_c   1.000
_cell.angle_alpha   90.00
_cell.angle_beta   90.00
_cell.angle_gamma   90.00
#
_symmetry.space_group_name_H-M   'P 1'
#
loop_
_entity.id
_entity.type
_entity.pdbx_description
1 polymer ?
#
loop_
_entity_poly.entity_id
_entity_poly.type
_entity_poly.pdbx_seq_one_letter_code
_entity_poly.pdbx_strand_id
1 'polypeptide(L)'
;MSLSEFTRFLSQSPEPGVVDIVVDSTERDGAAVPVLVIGLYRPADGTSIAEAARMAYDNGDDGFFYDELELTDDCEDVEVAEFYPRWPHERDKGDAALMHALCEAIPRPADGNVRRTYLFHHVDDQPYLNVLTGKPFALRG
;
A
#
# COMPACT_ATOMS: atom_id res chain seq x y z
N MET A 1 14.10 -6.81 9.64
CA MET A 1 14.52 -5.50 9.14
C MET A 1 13.33 -4.59 9.39
N SER A 2 13.41 -3.71 10.40
CA SER A 2 12.19 -3.07 10.90
C SER A 2 11.51 -2.22 9.82
N LEU A 3 10.17 -2.17 9.82
CA LEU A 3 9.34 -1.16 9.15
C LEU A 3 9.60 0.28 9.69
N SER A 4 10.81 0.55 10.15
CA SER A 4 11.30 1.84 10.65
C SER A 4 11.32 2.88 9.54
N GLU A 5 11.61 2.48 8.31
CA GLU A 5 11.57 3.38 7.15
C GLU A 5 10.14 3.78 6.84
N PHE A 6 9.20 2.83 6.82
CA PHE A 6 7.77 3.11 6.70
C PHE A 6 7.25 4.05 7.80
N THR A 7 7.54 3.76 9.07
CA THR A 7 7.09 4.63 10.18
C THR A 7 7.72 6.02 10.13
N ARG A 8 8.99 6.12 9.74
CA ARG A 8 9.67 7.39 9.51
C ARG A 8 9.01 8.17 8.38
N PHE A 9 8.76 7.54 7.23
CA PHE A 9 8.06 8.12 6.09
C PHE A 9 6.70 8.70 6.53
N LEU A 10 5.87 7.91 7.21
CA LEU A 10 4.57 8.37 7.70
C LEU A 10 4.65 9.61 8.60
N SER A 11 5.72 9.73 9.39
CA SER A 11 5.94 10.86 10.30
C SER A 11 6.44 12.13 9.60
N GLN A 12 7.14 12.00 8.47
CA GLN A 12 7.72 13.12 7.72
C GLN A 12 6.72 13.77 6.78
N SER A 13 5.70 13.01 6.36
CA SER A 13 4.72 13.46 5.38
C SER A 13 3.34 13.52 6.07
N PRO A 14 3.03 14.54 6.89
CA PRO A 14 1.83 14.59 7.76
C PRO A 14 0.51 14.76 7.00
N GLU A 15 0.55 15.02 5.71
CA GLU A 15 -0.59 15.46 4.90
C GLU A 15 -1.70 14.40 4.74
N PRO A 16 -2.95 14.81 4.45
CA PRO A 16 -3.99 13.92 3.93
C PRO A 16 -3.53 13.21 2.66
N GLY A 17 -4.01 12.00 2.45
CA GLY A 17 -3.81 11.30 1.18
C GLY A 17 -4.12 9.83 1.24
N VAL A 18 -3.72 9.16 0.16
CA VAL A 18 -3.63 7.70 0.07
C VAL A 18 -2.18 7.33 0.26
N VAL A 19 -1.92 6.49 1.26
CA VAL A 19 -0.66 5.78 1.36
C VAL A 19 -0.88 4.45 0.66
N ASP A 20 -0.26 4.32 -0.51
CA ASP A 20 -0.28 3.11 -1.29
C ASP A 20 0.94 2.25 -0.94
N ILE A 21 0.70 0.97 -0.68
CA ILE A 21 1.70 0.04 -0.14
C ILE A 21 1.69 -1.19 -1.04
N VAL A 22 2.68 -1.30 -1.91
CA VAL A 22 2.71 -2.28 -2.99
C VAL A 22 3.80 -3.30 -2.71
N VAL A 23 3.46 -4.58 -2.74
CA VAL A 23 4.46 -5.65 -2.76
C VAL A 23 4.87 -5.89 -4.22
N ASP A 24 6.15 -5.72 -4.48
CA ASP A 24 6.78 -5.99 -5.77
C ASP A 24 7.97 -6.94 -5.58
N SER A 25 8.68 -7.27 -6.65
CA SER A 25 9.92 -8.05 -6.65
C SER A 25 11.06 -7.26 -7.25
N THR A 26 12.19 -7.27 -6.57
CA THR A 26 13.47 -6.81 -7.15
C THR A 26 14.44 -7.99 -7.28
N GLU A 27 15.50 -7.81 -8.06
CA GLU A 27 16.58 -8.80 -8.18
C GLU A 27 17.71 -8.47 -7.20
N ARG A 28 18.04 -9.43 -6.32
CA ARG A 28 19.18 -9.34 -5.41
C ARG A 28 19.98 -10.63 -5.44
N ASP A 29 21.28 -10.51 -5.70
CA ASP A 29 22.20 -11.65 -5.82
C ASP A 29 21.72 -12.73 -6.81
N GLY A 30 21.05 -12.33 -7.88
CA GLY A 30 20.50 -13.24 -8.91
C GLY A 30 19.22 -13.96 -8.51
N ALA A 31 18.57 -13.57 -7.42
CA ALA A 31 17.28 -14.10 -6.99
C ALA A 31 16.23 -12.97 -6.88
N ALA A 32 14.99 -13.29 -7.23
CA ALA A 32 13.87 -12.40 -6.98
C ALA A 32 13.55 -12.36 -5.47
N VAL A 33 13.54 -11.16 -4.88
CA VAL A 33 13.20 -10.94 -3.48
C VAL A 33 12.06 -9.93 -3.37
N PRO A 34 11.13 -10.11 -2.41
CA PRO A 34 10.01 -9.21 -2.29
C PRO A 34 10.45 -7.90 -1.64
N VAL A 35 9.98 -6.80 -2.21
CA VAL A 35 10.16 -5.44 -1.70
C VAL A 35 8.81 -4.79 -1.50
N LEU A 36 8.80 -3.78 -0.64
CA LEU A 36 7.66 -2.92 -0.38
C LEU A 36 7.95 -1.56 -1.00
N VAL A 37 7.14 -1.19 -1.99
CA VAL A 37 7.12 0.14 -2.59
C VAL A 37 6.02 0.93 -1.91
N ILE A 38 6.32 2.14 -1.45
CA ILE A 38 5.37 2.97 -0.71
C ILE A 38 5.29 4.35 -1.35
N GLY A 39 4.08 4.74 -1.75
CA GLY A 39 3.81 6.06 -2.30
C GLY A 39 2.75 6.80 -1.48
N LEU A 40 2.94 8.11 -1.31
CA LEU A 40 1.92 9.02 -0.81
C LEU A 40 1.32 9.78 -1.98
N TYR A 41 0.02 9.60 -2.15
CA TYR A 41 -0.75 10.21 -3.22
C TYR A 41 -1.79 11.16 -2.69
N ARG A 42 -2.07 12.21 -3.47
CA ARG A 42 -3.20 13.09 -3.28
C ARG A 42 -4.22 12.84 -4.40
N PRO A 43 -5.53 12.71 -4.07
CA PRO A 43 -6.55 12.69 -5.11
C PRO A 43 -6.62 14.03 -5.83
N ALA A 44 -6.84 14.00 -7.14
CA ALA A 44 -7.16 15.20 -7.89
C ALA A 44 -8.47 15.86 -7.39
N ASP A 45 -8.63 17.15 -7.66
CA ASP A 45 -9.78 17.91 -7.19
C ASP A 45 -11.10 17.31 -7.70
N GLY A 46 -11.96 16.87 -6.78
CA GLY A 46 -13.26 16.28 -7.08
C GLY A 46 -13.25 14.77 -7.33
N THR A 47 -12.08 14.12 -7.29
CA THR A 47 -11.94 12.69 -7.49
C THR A 47 -12.46 11.89 -6.30
N SER A 48 -13.18 10.80 -6.60
CA SER A 48 -13.57 9.78 -5.63
C SER A 48 -12.58 8.61 -5.70
N ILE A 49 -11.73 8.47 -4.68
CA ILE A 49 -10.75 7.37 -4.58
C ILE A 49 -11.44 6.00 -4.59
N ALA A 50 -12.62 5.91 -3.99
CA ALA A 50 -13.41 4.69 -4.02
C ALA A 50 -13.89 4.34 -5.44
N GLU A 51 -14.24 5.35 -6.24
CA GLU A 51 -14.65 5.13 -7.64
C GLU A 51 -13.46 4.74 -8.52
N ALA A 52 -12.33 5.43 -8.37
CA ALA A 52 -11.08 5.10 -9.07
C ALA A 52 -10.63 3.65 -8.77
N ALA A 53 -10.62 3.26 -7.48
CA ALA A 53 -10.28 1.91 -7.07
C ALA A 53 -11.24 0.85 -7.62
N ARG A 54 -12.54 1.17 -7.69
CA ARG A 54 -13.55 0.30 -8.31
C ARG A 54 -13.31 0.18 -9.82
N MET A 55 -13.02 1.28 -10.50
CA MET A 55 -12.75 1.26 -11.94
C MET A 55 -11.51 0.44 -12.26
N ALA A 56 -10.44 0.55 -11.47
CA ALA A 56 -9.27 -0.31 -11.62
C ALA A 56 -9.62 -1.79 -11.47
N TYR A 57 -10.38 -2.16 -10.43
CA TYR A 57 -10.84 -3.53 -10.23
C TYR A 57 -11.75 -4.05 -11.36
N ASP A 58 -12.74 -3.26 -11.79
CA ASP A 58 -13.71 -3.66 -12.81
C ASP A 58 -13.05 -3.85 -14.19
N ASN A 59 -11.94 -3.15 -14.45
CA ASN A 59 -11.19 -3.22 -15.71
C ASN A 59 -9.92 -4.09 -15.62
N GLY A 60 -9.48 -4.48 -14.42
CA GLY A 60 -8.21 -5.17 -14.19
C GLY A 60 -7.00 -4.32 -14.61
N ASP A 61 -7.06 -3.01 -14.37
CA ASP A 61 -6.06 -2.03 -14.81
C ASP A 61 -5.88 -0.94 -13.75
N ASP A 62 -4.75 -1.00 -13.04
CA ASP A 62 -4.39 -0.01 -12.00
C ASP A 62 -4.19 1.40 -12.57
N GLY A 63 -4.05 1.57 -13.88
CA GLY A 63 -3.99 2.86 -14.54
C GLY A 63 -5.19 3.75 -14.21
N PHE A 64 -6.40 3.18 -14.10
CA PHE A 64 -7.59 3.92 -13.68
C PHE A 64 -7.50 4.47 -12.26
N PHE A 65 -6.72 3.84 -11.39
CA PHE A 65 -6.50 4.32 -10.04
C PHE A 65 -5.47 5.45 -10.03
N TYR A 66 -4.35 5.26 -10.72
CA TYR A 66 -3.25 6.21 -10.72
C TYR A 66 -3.49 7.44 -11.60
N ASP A 67 -4.32 7.36 -12.65
CA ASP A 67 -4.73 8.50 -13.48
C ASP A 67 -5.44 9.60 -12.66
N GLU A 68 -6.02 9.21 -11.52
CA GLU A 68 -6.81 10.04 -10.62
C GLU A 68 -6.01 10.53 -9.40
N LEU A 69 -4.72 10.16 -9.33
CA LEU A 69 -3.84 10.40 -8.19
C LEU A 69 -2.57 11.14 -8.61
N GLU A 70 -2.15 12.09 -7.78
CA GLU A 70 -0.84 12.76 -7.91
C GLU A 70 0.12 12.19 -6.86
N LEU A 71 1.25 11.64 -7.29
CA LEU A 71 2.33 11.22 -6.40
C LEU A 71 2.96 12.47 -5.77
N THR A 72 2.94 12.52 -4.43
CA THR A 72 3.45 13.67 -3.67
C THR A 72 4.76 13.37 -2.95
N ASP A 73 4.98 12.11 -2.57
CA ASP A 73 6.16 11.65 -1.85
C ASP A 73 6.24 10.13 -1.96
N ASP A 74 7.42 9.56 -1.84
CA ASP A 74 7.67 8.12 -1.89
C ASP A 74 8.77 7.69 -0.92
N CYS A 75 8.79 6.40 -0.59
CA CYS A 75 9.83 5.79 0.22
C CYS A 75 10.76 4.97 -0.69
N GLU A 76 12.04 4.88 -0.32
CA GLU A 76 12.92 3.87 -0.89
C GLU A 76 12.36 2.46 -0.64
N ASP A 77 12.57 1.57 -1.61
CA ASP A 77 12.10 0.18 -1.55
C ASP A 77 12.59 -0.52 -0.28
N VAL A 78 11.67 -1.10 0.47
CA VAL A 78 11.97 -1.81 1.72
C VAL A 78 11.96 -3.31 1.47
N GLU A 79 13.08 -4.00 1.70
CA GLU A 79 13.09 -5.46 1.63
C GLU A 79 12.23 -6.10 2.72
N VAL A 80 11.27 -6.93 2.29
CA VAL A 80 10.30 -7.58 3.19
C VAL A 80 10.40 -9.10 3.19
N ALA A 81 11.52 -9.65 2.70
CA ALA A 81 11.76 -11.10 2.62
C ALA A 81 11.53 -11.85 3.95
N GLU A 82 11.73 -11.20 5.11
CA GLU A 82 11.47 -11.81 6.41
C GLU A 82 10.00 -12.16 6.66
N PHE A 83 9.07 -11.45 6.01
CA PHE A 83 7.64 -11.77 6.05
C PHE A 83 7.28 -12.91 5.10
N TYR A 84 8.10 -13.16 4.07
CA TYR A 84 7.87 -14.16 3.03
C TYR A 84 8.96 -15.24 3.02
N PRO A 85 9.00 -16.15 4.02
CA PRO A 85 10.05 -17.17 4.14
C PRO A 85 10.07 -18.19 2.99
N ARG A 86 9.04 -18.20 2.14
CA ARG A 86 8.91 -19.08 0.97
C ARG A 86 8.64 -18.32 -0.32
N TRP A 87 9.02 -17.04 -0.43
CA TRP A 87 8.77 -16.24 -1.63
C TRP A 87 9.14 -16.95 -2.95
N PRO A 88 8.31 -16.87 -4.01
CA PRO A 88 6.96 -16.28 -4.07
C PRO A 88 5.84 -17.26 -3.67
N HIS A 89 6.18 -18.43 -3.10
CA HIS A 89 5.21 -19.37 -2.58
C HIS A 89 4.64 -18.91 -1.23
N GLU A 90 3.38 -19.29 -0.94
CA GLU A 90 2.68 -18.93 0.29
C GLU A 90 2.51 -17.40 0.51
N ARG A 91 2.33 -16.64 -0.59
CA ARG A 91 2.05 -15.18 -0.58
C ARG A 91 1.03 -14.79 0.49
N ASP A 92 -0.13 -15.44 0.52
CA ASP A 92 -1.20 -15.14 1.50
C ASP A 92 -0.74 -15.13 2.96
N LYS A 93 0.20 -16.00 3.34
CA LYS A 93 0.73 -16.03 4.72
C LYS A 93 1.68 -14.87 4.99
N GLY A 94 2.52 -14.54 4.01
CA GLY A 94 3.40 -13.39 4.11
C GLY A 94 2.62 -12.08 4.10
N ASP A 95 1.59 -11.97 3.26
CA ASP A 95 0.68 -10.82 3.23
C ASP A 95 -0.02 -10.64 4.57
N ALA A 96 -0.55 -11.71 5.17
CA ALA A 96 -1.16 -11.63 6.49
C ALA A 96 -0.19 -11.13 7.57
N ALA A 97 1.06 -11.60 7.54
CA ALA A 97 2.11 -11.18 8.48
C ALA A 97 2.53 -9.72 8.26
N LEU A 98 2.75 -9.33 7.00
CA LEU A 98 3.16 -7.98 6.62
C LEU A 98 2.04 -6.96 6.90
N MET A 99 0.81 -7.25 6.49
CA MET A 99 -0.34 -6.38 6.77
C MET A 99 -0.56 -6.19 8.27
N HIS A 100 -0.36 -7.23 9.08
CA HIS A 100 -0.43 -7.12 10.53
C HIS A 100 0.63 -6.15 11.06
N ALA A 101 1.88 -6.30 10.64
CA ALA A 101 2.98 -5.42 11.05
C ALA A 101 2.78 -3.97 10.57
N LEU A 102 2.30 -3.77 9.34
CA LEU A 102 1.94 -2.45 8.81
C LEU A 102 0.82 -1.80 9.62
N CYS A 103 -0.23 -2.56 9.96
CA CYS A 103 -1.34 -2.07 10.78
C CYS A 103 -0.88 -1.63 12.18
N GLU A 104 0.07 -2.33 12.79
CA GLU A 104 0.65 -1.94 14.08
C GLU A 104 1.56 -0.70 13.97
N ALA A 105 2.24 -0.53 12.84
CA ALA A 105 3.12 0.59 12.55
C ALA A 105 2.38 1.89 12.23
N ILE A 106 1.16 1.81 11.68
CA ILE A 106 0.35 2.99 11.37
C ILE A 106 -0.07 3.69 12.67
N PRO A 107 0.25 4.99 12.84
CA PRO A 107 -0.15 5.73 14.03
C PRO A 107 -1.67 5.78 14.13
N ARG A 108 -2.20 5.45 15.30
CA ARG A 108 -3.63 5.61 15.57
C ARG A 108 -4.00 7.09 15.40
N PRO A 109 -5.10 7.40 14.72
CA PRO A 109 -5.52 8.78 14.57
C PRO A 109 -5.78 9.36 15.97
N ALA A 110 -5.04 10.40 16.34
CA ALA A 110 -5.41 11.25 17.46
C ALA A 110 -6.64 12.07 17.06
N ASP A 111 -7.46 12.46 18.03
CA ASP A 111 -8.61 13.34 17.75
C ASP A 111 -8.15 14.60 17.01
N GLY A 112 -8.66 14.81 15.80
CA GLY A 112 -8.32 15.95 14.94
C GLY A 112 -7.24 15.69 13.88
N ASN A 113 -6.61 14.51 13.84
CA ASN A 113 -5.69 14.17 12.75
C ASN A 113 -6.41 13.93 11.43
N VAL A 114 -5.76 14.35 10.35
CA VAL A 114 -6.26 14.17 8.99
C VAL A 114 -6.29 12.68 8.63
N ARG A 115 -7.44 12.19 8.13
CA ARG A 115 -7.67 10.77 7.86
C ARG A 115 -6.98 10.36 6.56
N ARG A 116 -5.94 9.53 6.65
CA ARG A 116 -5.35 8.84 5.50
C ARG A 116 -6.08 7.55 5.19
N THR A 117 -6.06 7.17 3.92
CA THR A 117 -6.41 5.82 3.46
C THR A 117 -5.13 5.05 3.23
N TYR A 118 -5.02 3.85 3.80
CA TYR A 118 -3.86 2.97 3.62
C TYR A 118 -4.30 1.76 2.80
N LEU A 119 -3.75 1.64 1.59
CA LEU A 119 -4.07 0.57 0.66
C LEU A 119 -2.88 -0.37 0.53
N PHE A 120 -3.16 -1.66 0.46
CA PHE A 120 -2.18 -2.73 0.29
C PHE A 120 -2.57 -3.60 -0.90
N HIS A 121 -1.61 -3.87 -1.78
CA HIS A 121 -1.79 -4.81 -2.88
C HIS A 121 -0.43 -5.32 -3.38
N HIS A 122 -0.46 -6.24 -4.35
CA HIS A 122 0.73 -6.58 -5.14
C HIS A 122 0.68 -5.82 -6.45
N VAL A 123 1.85 -5.63 -7.08
CA VAL A 123 1.92 -5.04 -8.42
C VAL A 123 0.96 -5.77 -9.38
N ASP A 124 0.19 -4.99 -10.14
CA ASP A 124 -0.82 -5.47 -11.10
C ASP A 124 -1.92 -6.39 -10.51
N ASP A 125 -2.10 -6.40 -9.19
CA ASP A 125 -3.05 -7.27 -8.49
C ASP A 125 -4.13 -6.45 -7.76
N GLN A 126 -5.40 -6.73 -8.06
CA GLN A 126 -6.56 -6.12 -7.41
C GLN A 126 -7.44 -7.21 -6.78
N PRO A 127 -8.18 -6.91 -5.70
CA PRO A 127 -8.48 -5.58 -5.16
C PRO A 127 -7.47 -5.04 -4.17
N TYR A 128 -7.37 -3.71 -4.11
CA TYR A 128 -6.70 -3.04 -3.00
C TYR A 128 -7.32 -3.43 -1.66
N LEU A 129 -6.51 -3.75 -0.68
CA LEU A 129 -6.93 -4.06 0.68
C LEU A 129 -6.71 -2.84 1.57
N ASN A 130 -7.72 -2.47 2.36
CA ASN A 130 -7.53 -1.46 3.38
C ASN A 130 -6.75 -2.05 4.56
N VAL A 131 -5.52 -1.57 4.79
CA VAL A 131 -4.61 -2.13 5.81
C VAL A 131 -5.22 -2.16 7.20
N LEU A 132 -5.99 -1.13 7.56
CA LEU A 132 -6.57 -0.99 8.90
C LEU A 132 -7.73 -1.94 9.17
N THR A 133 -8.35 -2.50 8.12
CA THR A 133 -9.52 -3.37 8.25
C THR A 133 -9.29 -4.77 7.70
N GLY A 134 -8.24 -4.96 6.89
CA GLY A 134 -7.97 -6.20 6.15
C GLY A 134 -9.03 -6.51 5.07
N LYS A 135 -9.92 -5.56 4.75
CA LYS A 135 -11.04 -5.77 3.81
C LYS A 135 -10.72 -5.15 2.46
N PRO A 136 -11.25 -5.72 1.37
CA PRO A 136 -11.19 -5.06 0.07
C PRO A 136 -11.77 -3.65 0.14
N PHE A 137 -11.04 -2.72 -0.47
CA PHE A 137 -11.43 -1.32 -0.57
C PHE A 137 -12.35 -1.12 -1.77
N ALA A 138 -13.48 -0.44 -1.55
CA ALA A 138 -14.37 0.07 -2.58
C ALA A 138 -14.88 -0.93 -3.66
N LEU A 139 -15.04 -2.22 -3.31
CA LEU A 139 -15.58 -3.23 -4.23
C LEU A 139 -17.07 -3.06 -4.60
N ARG A 140 -17.85 -2.30 -3.83
CA ARG A 140 -19.30 -2.12 -4.03
C ARG A 140 -19.73 -0.71 -3.61
N GLY A 141 -20.57 -0.08 -4.45
CA GLY A 141 -21.26 1.18 -4.16
C GLY A 141 -22.59 0.99 -3.45
#